data_AF-A0A5J5SK40-F1
#
_entry.id   AF-A0A5J5SK40-F1
#
_cell.length_a   1.000
_cell.length_b   1.000
_cell.length_c   1.000
_cell.angle_alpha   90.00
_cell.angle_beta   90.00
_cell.angle_gamma   90.00
#
_symmetry.space_group_name_H-M   'P 1'
#
loop_
_entity.id
_entity.type
_entity.pdbx_description
1 polymer ?
#
loop_
_entity_poly.entity_id
_entity_poly.type
_entity_poly.pdbx_seq_one_letter_code
_entity_poly.pdbx_strand_id
1 'polypeptide(L)'
;MKHKDIKESLREMIKRRKQAIKAGEESNEDLLDILVESNIREMEAKNMGMSIEDVIEECKLFYLAGQETTSVLLVWTMVLLARYPDWQSKAREEVLHVLGDSKPDADGLNRLKVVSP
;
A
#
# COMPACT_ATOMS: atom_id res chain seq x y z
N MET A 1 13.29 -9.47 2.21
CA MET A 1 14.03 -8.18 2.25
C MET A 1 14.41 -7.94 3.69
N LYS A 2 15.70 -7.74 4.02
CA LYS A 2 16.09 -7.55 5.43
C LYS A 2 15.55 -6.19 5.89
N HIS A 3 15.13 -6.04 7.15
CA HIS A 3 14.58 -4.77 7.66
C HIS A 3 15.49 -3.55 7.43
N LYS A 4 16.81 -3.77 7.31
CA LYS A 4 17.79 -2.75 6.98
C LYS A 4 17.58 -2.18 5.57
N ASP A 5 17.28 -3.04 4.60
CA ASP A 5 17.06 -2.66 3.20
C ASP A 5 15.82 -1.75 3.08
N ILE A 6 14.75 -2.04 3.84
CA ILE A 6 13.53 -1.20 3.88
C ILE A 6 13.84 0.22 4.35
N LYS A 7 14.57 0.36 5.46
CA LYS A 7 14.90 1.68 6.02
C LYS A 7 15.75 2.51 5.06
N GLU A 8 16.71 1.88 4.40
CA GLU A 8 17.57 2.55 3.41
C GLU A 8 16.75 3.01 2.19
N SER A 9 15.86 2.17 1.67
CA SER A 9 14.94 2.55 0.59
C SER A 9 14.02 3.71 0.99
N LEU A 10 13.39 3.66 2.17
CA LEU A 10 12.52 4.74 2.66
C LEU A 10 13.28 6.06 2.82
N ARG A 11 14.51 6.00 3.34
CA ARG A 11 15.36 7.20 3.49
C ARG A 11 15.63 7.85 2.14
N GLU A 12 15.97 7.07 1.13
CA GLU A 12 16.21 7.58 -0.22
C GLU A 12 14.94 8.16 -0.85
N MET A 13 13.78 7.52 -0.68
CA MET A 13 12.49 8.04 -1.14
C MET A 13 12.14 9.38 -0.48
N ILE A 14 12.24 9.47 0.84
CA ILE A 14 11.97 10.72 1.59
C ILE A 14 12.92 11.83 1.16
N LYS A 15 14.21 11.52 0.98
CA LYS A 15 15.22 12.50 0.54
C LYS A 15 14.88 13.04 -0.85
N ARG A 16 14.54 12.17 -1.80
CA ARG A 16 14.10 12.56 -3.14
C ARG A 16 12.86 13.45 -3.07
N ARG A 17 11.86 13.07 -2.27
CA ARG A 17 10.63 13.86 -2.14
C ARG A 17 10.90 15.25 -1.55
N LYS A 18 11.74 15.36 -0.52
CA LYS A 18 12.16 16.66 0.04
C LYS A 18 12.88 17.54 -0.99
N GLN A 19 13.66 16.95 -1.90
CA GLN A 19 14.33 17.70 -2.96
C GLN A 19 13.34 18.18 -4.02
N ALA A 20 12.40 17.33 -4.44
CA ALA A 20 11.33 17.68 -5.38
C ALA A 20 10.47 18.84 -4.87
N ILE A 21 10.05 18.80 -3.60
CA ILE A 21 9.28 19.88 -2.96
C ILE A 21 10.08 21.21 -2.98
N LYS A 22 11.38 21.17 -2.68
CA LYS A 22 12.23 22.37 -2.72
C LYS A 22 12.43 22.93 -4.12
N ALA A 23 12.39 22.05 -5.13
CA ALA A 23 12.46 22.44 -6.54
C ALA A 23 11.11 22.95 -7.09
N GLY A 24 10.03 22.89 -6.30
CA GLY A 24 8.68 23.28 -6.73
C GLY A 24 8.02 22.27 -7.66
N GLU A 25 8.45 21.00 -7.64
CA GLU A 25 7.85 19.93 -8.42
C GLU A 25 6.47 19.55 -7.87
N GLU A 26 5.58 19.08 -8.75
CA GLU A 26 4.23 18.65 -8.38
C GLU A 26 4.23 17.42 -7.45
N SER A 27 3.15 17.26 -6.70
CA SER A 27 2.91 16.12 -5.82
C SER A 27 2.39 14.93 -6.60
N ASN A 28 2.85 13.72 -6.27
CA ASN A 28 2.22 12.50 -6.76
C ASN A 28 0.92 12.18 -5.98
N GLU A 29 0.60 12.99 -4.96
CA GLU A 29 -0.56 12.83 -4.07
C GLU A 29 -0.64 11.45 -3.40
N ASP A 30 0.49 10.76 -3.27
CA ASP A 30 0.58 9.51 -2.54
C ASP A 30 0.78 9.75 -1.03
N LEU A 31 0.65 8.67 -0.25
CA LEU A 31 0.74 8.73 1.21
C LEU A 31 2.07 9.32 1.69
N LEU A 32 3.19 8.99 1.05
CA LEU A 32 4.50 9.49 1.44
C LEU A 32 4.62 10.98 1.13
N ASP A 33 4.15 11.40 -0.04
CA ASP A 33 4.15 12.79 -0.46
C ASP A 33 3.30 13.65 0.48
N ILE A 34 2.08 13.21 0.80
CA ILE A 34 1.18 13.87 1.74
C ILE A 34 1.83 13.98 3.14
N LEU A 35 2.45 12.90 3.62
CA LEU A 35 3.10 12.87 4.94
C LEU A 35 4.28 13.84 5.00
N VAL A 36 5.16 13.83 3.99
CA VAL A 36 6.34 14.69 3.94
C VAL A 36 5.95 16.16 3.81
N GLU A 37 4.98 16.50 2.96
CA GLU A 37 4.49 17.87 2.80
C GLU A 37 3.83 18.40 4.08
N SER A 38 2.94 17.60 4.67
CA SER A 38 2.25 17.98 5.91
C SER A 38 3.24 18.16 7.05
N ASN A 39 4.26 17.30 7.12
CA ASN A 39 5.32 17.41 8.13
C ASN A 39 6.15 18.69 7.97
N ILE A 40 6.51 19.08 6.74
CA ILE A 40 7.21 20.34 6.46
C ILE A 40 6.36 21.53 6.91
N ARG A 41 5.07 21.54 6.57
CA ARG A 41 4.15 22.63 6.95
C ARG A 41 4.03 22.76 8.47
N GLU A 42 3.91 21.66 9.22
CA GLU A 42 3.83 21.71 10.69
C GLU A 42 5.16 22.13 11.35
N MET A 43 6.30 21.73 10.77
CA MET A 43 7.62 22.23 11.20
C MET A 43 7.72 23.75 11.03
N GLU A 44 7.31 24.29 9.88
CA GLU A 44 7.39 25.72 9.57
C GLU A 44 6.38 26.56 10.36
N ALA A 45 5.15 26.07 10.53
CA ALA A 45 4.07 26.82 11.16
C ALA A 45 4.14 26.81 12.70
N LYS A 46 4.51 25.67 13.30
CA LYS A 46 4.38 25.45 14.76
C LYS A 46 5.61 24.86 15.41
N ASN A 47 6.66 24.53 14.64
CA ASN A 47 7.84 23.81 15.12
C ASN A 47 7.48 22.48 15.84
N MET A 48 6.41 21.81 15.38
CA MET A 48 5.85 20.58 15.98
C MET A 48 5.87 19.36 15.03
N GLY A 49 6.71 19.37 13.99
CA GLY A 49 6.81 18.23 13.08
C GLY A 49 7.74 17.11 13.56
N MET A 50 7.66 16.00 12.84
CA MET A 50 8.47 14.79 12.99
C MET A 50 9.89 14.95 12.44
N SER A 51 10.86 14.27 13.06
CA SER A 51 12.19 14.11 12.47
C SER A 51 12.13 13.21 11.23
N ILE A 52 13.21 13.18 10.43
CA ILE A 52 13.27 12.28 9.26
C ILE A 52 13.20 10.82 9.72
N GLU A 53 13.84 10.51 10.84
CA GLU A 53 13.89 9.20 11.43
C GLU A 53 12.51 8.74 11.90
N ASP A 54 11.71 9.64 12.50
CA ASP A 54 10.33 9.34 12.87
C ASP A 54 9.47 9.04 11.64
N VAL A 55 9.58 9.85 10.58
CA VAL A 55 8.88 9.59 9.30
C VAL A 55 9.26 8.23 8.72
N ILE A 56 10.54 7.84 8.80
CA ILE A 56 11.00 6.52 8.34
C ILE A 56 10.38 5.40 9.18
N GLU A 57 10.35 5.52 10.51
CA GLU A 57 9.74 4.49 11.36
C GLU A 57 8.23 4.37 11.12
N GLU A 58 7.51 5.47 10.96
CA GLU A 58 6.08 5.47 10.65
C GLU A 58 5.78 4.80 9.30
N CYS A 59 6.52 5.18 8.24
CA CYS A 59 6.38 4.54 6.93
C CYS A 59 6.71 3.04 6.97
N LYS A 60 7.73 2.65 7.74
CA LYS A 60 8.10 1.24 7.94
C LYS A 60 7.00 0.48 8.67
N LEU A 61 6.43 1.06 9.73
CA LEU A 61 5.35 0.46 10.49
C LEU A 61 4.13 0.23 9.59
N PHE A 62 3.73 1.24 8.81
CA PHE A 62 2.63 1.13 7.86
C PHE A 62 2.86 0.01 6.84
N TYR A 63 4.06 -0.05 6.26
CA TYR A 63 4.42 -1.09 5.29
C TYR A 63 4.34 -2.50 5.89
N LEU A 64 4.92 -2.72 7.08
CA LEU A 64 4.91 -4.04 7.72
C LEU A 64 3.51 -4.47 8.15
N ALA A 65 2.73 -3.54 8.71
CA ALA A 65 1.35 -3.82 9.13
C ALA A 65 0.49 -4.34 7.96
N GLY A 66 0.64 -3.73 6.77
CA GLY A 66 -0.06 -4.19 5.56
C GLY A 66 0.52 -5.45 4.96
N GLN A 67 1.85 -5.57 4.89
CA GLN A 67 2.51 -6.67 4.18
C GLN A 67 2.38 -8.00 4.90
N GLU A 68 2.66 -8.06 6.20
CA GLU A 68 2.68 -9.32 6.95
C GLU A 68 1.28 -9.94 7.03
N THR A 69 0.28 -9.14 7.41
CA THR A 69 -1.11 -9.60 7.55
C THR A 69 -1.71 -10.06 6.22
N THR A 70 -1.56 -9.25 5.15
CA THR A 70 -2.08 -9.58 3.82
C THR A 70 -1.39 -10.79 3.22
N SER A 71 -0.06 -10.92 3.39
CA SER A 71 0.68 -12.07 2.87
C SER A 71 0.23 -13.38 3.52
N VAL A 72 0.05 -13.37 4.85
CA VAL A 72 -0.47 -14.54 5.58
C VAL A 72 -1.89 -14.88 5.15
N LEU A 73 -2.77 -13.87 5.02
CA LEU A 73 -4.13 -14.06 4.53
C LEU A 73 -4.14 -14.73 3.14
N LEU A 74 -3.37 -14.21 2.19
CA LEU A 74 -3.30 -14.74 0.83
C LEU A 74 -2.78 -16.19 0.80
N VAL A 75 -1.78 -16.53 1.62
CA VAL A 75 -1.27 -17.90 1.74
C VAL A 75 -2.39 -18.84 2.20
N TRP A 76 -3.12 -18.49 3.26
CA TRP A 76 -4.21 -19.32 3.76
C TRP A 76 -5.38 -19.39 2.79
N THR A 77 -5.73 -18.29 2.11
CA THR A 77 -6.73 -18.29 1.04
C THR A 77 -6.35 -19.28 -0.06
N MET A 78 -5.09 -19.28 -0.53
CA MET A 78 -4.63 -20.23 -1.55
C MET A 78 -4.68 -21.68 -1.06
N VAL A 79 -4.29 -21.94 0.19
CA VAL A 79 -4.39 -23.28 0.81
C VAL A 79 -5.84 -23.75 0.85
N LEU A 80 -6.78 -22.88 1.24
CA LEU A 80 -8.20 -23.22 1.30
C LEU A 80 -8.78 -23.47 -0.10
N LEU A 81 -8.48 -22.62 -1.08
CA LEU A 81 -8.96 -22.82 -2.45
C LEU A 81 -8.43 -24.13 -3.05
N ALA A 82 -7.15 -24.46 -2.82
CA ALA A 82 -6.57 -25.73 -3.27
C ALA A 82 -7.21 -26.96 -2.59
N ARG A 83 -7.63 -26.82 -1.33
CA ARG A 83 -8.32 -27.87 -0.57
C ARG A 83 -9.79 -28.02 -0.93
N TYR A 84 -10.43 -26.94 -1.40
CA TYR A 84 -11.85 -26.89 -1.73
C TYR A 84 -12.08 -26.47 -3.19
N PRO A 85 -11.86 -27.39 -4.17
CA PRO A 85 -11.94 -27.07 -5.60
C PRO A 85 -13.29 -26.49 -6.04
N ASP A 86 -14.40 -26.89 -5.43
CA ASP A 86 -15.73 -26.34 -5.75
C ASP A 86 -15.80 -24.83 -5.49
N TRP A 87 -15.19 -24.36 -4.39
CA TRP A 87 -15.11 -22.93 -4.08
C TRP A 87 -14.13 -22.20 -4.98
N GLN A 88 -13.02 -22.84 -5.34
CA GLN A 88 -12.09 -22.31 -6.34
C GLN A 88 -12.76 -22.11 -7.71
N SER A 89 -13.53 -23.09 -8.18
CA SER A 89 -14.27 -22.99 -9.45
C SER A 89 -15.31 -21.87 -9.40
N LYS A 90 -16.11 -21.80 -8.34
CA LYS A 90 -17.11 -20.72 -8.16
C LYS A 90 -16.48 -19.33 -8.15
N ALA A 91 -15.40 -19.14 -7.40
CA ALA A 91 -14.68 -17.87 -7.35
C ALA A 91 -14.11 -17.48 -8.74
N ARG A 92 -13.56 -18.46 -9.47
CA ARG A 92 -13.04 -18.24 -10.81
C ARG A 92 -14.13 -17.89 -11.82
N GLU A 93 -15.25 -18.60 -11.78
CA GLU A 93 -16.42 -18.34 -12.62
C GLU A 93 -16.99 -16.94 -12.38
N GLU A 94 -17.11 -16.52 -11.11
CA GLU A 94 -17.55 -15.16 -10.76
C GLU A 94 -16.63 -14.10 -11.38
N VAL A 95 -15.31 -14.24 -11.20
CA VAL A 95 -14.34 -13.28 -11.74
C VAL A 95 -14.43 -13.19 -13.25
N LEU A 96 -14.48 -14.33 -13.95
CA LEU A 96 -14.60 -14.36 -15.41
C LEU A 96 -15.93 -13.78 -15.89
N HIS A 97 -17.02 -13.99 -15.17
CA HIS A 97 -18.34 -13.46 -15.53
C HIS A 97 -18.44 -11.95 -15.27
N VAL A 98 -17.92 -11.46 -14.15
CA VAL A 98 -18.07 -10.06 -13.72
C VAL A 98 -17.03 -9.13 -14.36
N LEU A 99 -15.79 -9.60 -14.53
CA LEU A 99 -14.66 -8.80 -15.02
C LEU A 99 -14.25 -9.18 -16.45
N GLY A 100 -14.49 -10.43 -16.87
CA GLY A 100 -14.04 -10.94 -18.17
C GLY A 100 -12.52 -10.77 -18.35
N ASP A 101 -12.12 -10.29 -19.52
CA ASP A 101 -10.73 -9.95 -19.85
C ASP A 101 -10.39 -8.47 -19.58
N SER A 102 -11.32 -7.71 -19.00
CA SER A 102 -11.11 -6.29 -18.73
C SER A 102 -10.23 -6.09 -17.49
N LYS A 103 -9.48 -4.98 -17.47
CA LYS A 103 -8.78 -4.55 -16.25
C LYS A 103 -9.81 -4.30 -15.14
N PRO A 104 -9.65 -4.88 -13.94
CA PRO A 104 -10.58 -4.64 -12.84
C PRO A 104 -10.63 -3.15 -12.48
N ASP A 105 -11.84 -2.63 -12.27
CA ASP A 105 -12.10 -1.30 -11.73
C ASP A 105 -12.91 -1.39 -10.42
N ALA A 106 -13.12 -0.26 -9.76
CA ALA A 106 -13.78 -0.24 -8.45
C ALA A 106 -15.22 -0.81 -8.51
N ASP A 107 -15.96 -0.52 -9.57
CA ASP A 107 -17.33 -1.02 -9.75
C ASP A 107 -17.35 -2.54 -10.00
N GLY A 108 -16.46 -3.04 -10.85
CA GLY A 108 -16.29 -4.46 -11.11
C GLY A 108 -15.93 -5.24 -9.85
N LEU A 109 -15.01 -4.72 -9.02
CA LEU A 109 -14.62 -5.38 -7.77
C LEU A 109 -15.79 -5.44 -6.77
N ASN A 110 -16.61 -4.39 -6.67
CA ASN A 110 -17.78 -4.35 -5.76
C ASN A 110 -18.87 -5.38 -6.10
N ARG A 111 -18.86 -5.90 -7.34
CA ARG A 111 -19.79 -6.93 -7.82
C ARG A 111 -19.33 -8.36 -7.52
N LEU A 112 -18.09 -8.59 -7.10
CA LEU A 112 -17.60 -9.90 -6.69
C LEU A 112 -18.14 -10.26 -5.30
N LYS A 113 -19.14 -11.13 -5.19
CA LYS A 113 -19.78 -11.53 -3.93
C LYS A 113 -19.22 -12.81 -3.33
N VAL A 114 -18.63 -13.67 -4.16
CA VAL A 114 -18.00 -14.93 -3.72
C VAL A 114 -16.55 -14.69 -3.31
N VAL A 115 -15.83 -13.81 -4.01
CA VAL A 115 -14.41 -13.49 -3.71
C VAL A 115 -14.26 -12.48 -2.57
N SER A 116 -15.24 -11.60 -2.37
CA SER A 116 -15.16 -10.59 -1.31
C SER A 116 -15.28 -11.19 0.09
N PRO A 117 -14.56 -10.66 1.10
CA PRO A 117 -14.70 -11.05 2.50
C PRO A 117 -16.11 -10.85 3.06
#